data_AF-A0A9N9ZG62-F1
#
_entry.id   AF-A0A9N9ZG62-F1
#
_cell.length_a   1.000
_cell.length_b   1.000
_cell.length_c   1.000
_cell.angle_alpha   90.00
_cell.angle_beta   90.00
_cell.angle_gamma   90.00
#
_symmetry.space_group_name_H-M   'P 1'
#
loop_
_entity.id
_entity.type
_entity.pdbx_description
1 polymer ?
#
loop_
_entity_poly.entity_id
_entity_poly.type
_entity_poly.pdbx_seq_one_letter_code
_entity_poly.pdbx_strand_id
1 'polypeptide(L)'
;MPSKQLTKLKFHSGSKSLDADYWLDNFFTENASLQYANNPVISGQSVRQMFKEVFKKLDLMTHEVLYFDFVGDRIYQSAKIRYLVKGDNPDRDVIEIPGFAVFNVEHDEDGKLRCYKAETFLDPSPVFQRIAEKGL
;
A
#
# COMPACT_ATOMS: atom_id res chain seq x y z
N MET A 1 -0.91 -0.16 24.21
CA MET A 1 -0.09 -1.04 23.33
C MET A 1 -0.89 -1.95 22.40
N PRO A 2 -2.08 -2.51 22.76
CA PRO A 2 -2.86 -3.37 21.85
C PRO A 2 -3.35 -2.69 20.55
N SER A 3 -3.58 -1.37 20.60
CA SER A 3 -4.17 -0.62 19.47
C SER A 3 -3.26 -0.56 18.24
N LYS A 4 -1.96 -0.34 18.42
CA LYS A 4 -1.00 -0.19 17.30
C LYS A 4 -0.87 -1.48 16.48
N GLN A 5 -0.82 -2.64 17.15
CA GLN A 5 -0.74 -3.94 16.49
C GLN A 5 -2.04 -4.27 15.73
N LEU A 6 -3.20 -3.92 16.31
CA LEU A 6 -4.48 -4.06 15.63
C LEU A 6 -4.57 -3.15 14.39
N THR A 7 -4.09 -1.91 14.48
CA THR A 7 -4.01 -1.00 13.33
C THR A 7 -3.13 -1.57 12.22
N LYS A 8 -1.93 -2.07 12.55
CA LYS A 8 -1.05 -2.75 11.58
C LYS A 8 -1.79 -3.89 10.88
N LEU A 9 -2.43 -4.78 11.64
CA LEU A 9 -3.13 -5.94 11.08
C LEU A 9 -4.28 -5.52 10.15
N LYS A 10 -5.12 -4.57 10.60
CA LYS A 10 -6.25 -4.06 9.80
C LYS A 10 -5.78 -3.37 8.51
N PHE A 11 -4.76 -2.51 8.60
CA PHE A 11 -4.20 -1.79 7.45
C PHE A 11 -3.72 -2.76 6.37
N HIS A 12 -2.91 -3.76 6.75
CA HIS A 12 -2.38 -4.74 5.80
C HIS A 12 -3.45 -5.69 5.29
N SER A 13 -4.43 -6.06 6.12
CA SER A 13 -5.57 -6.88 5.71
C SER A 13 -6.45 -6.14 4.70
N GLY A 14 -6.65 -4.84 4.87
CA GLY A 14 -7.34 -3.99 3.89
C GLY A 14 -6.58 -3.90 2.58
N SER A 15 -5.26 -3.69 2.61
CA SER A 15 -4.46 -3.67 1.36
C SER A 15 -4.50 -5.02 0.61
N LYS A 16 -4.58 -6.14 1.36
CA LYS A 16 -4.62 -7.49 0.82
C LYS A 16 -5.93 -7.81 0.08
N SER A 17 -7.02 -7.10 0.37
CA SER A 17 -8.29 -7.33 -0.34
C SER A 17 -8.28 -6.87 -1.80
N LEU A 18 -7.25 -6.09 -2.20
CA LEU A 18 -7.18 -5.46 -3.52
C LEU A 18 -8.41 -4.57 -3.84
N ASP A 19 -9.12 -4.12 -2.81
CA ASP A 19 -10.20 -3.15 -2.90
C ASP A 19 -9.66 -1.77 -2.50
N ALA A 20 -9.36 -0.96 -3.52
CA ALA A 20 -8.81 0.38 -3.34
C ALA A 20 -9.79 1.31 -2.59
N ASP A 21 -11.10 1.17 -2.82
CA ASP A 21 -12.08 2.03 -2.16
C ASP A 21 -12.15 1.68 -0.68
N TYR A 22 -12.34 0.39 -0.36
CA TYR A 22 -12.34 -0.06 1.03
C TYR A 22 -11.07 0.35 1.78
N TRP A 23 -9.89 0.14 1.19
CA TRP A 23 -8.63 0.44 1.85
C TRP A 23 -8.42 1.95 2.07
N LEU A 24 -8.67 2.78 1.05
CA LEU A 24 -8.50 4.23 1.18
C LEU A 24 -9.54 4.81 2.15
N ASP A 25 -10.79 4.38 2.08
CA ASP A 25 -11.89 4.90 2.91
C ASP A 25 -11.74 4.55 4.39
N ASN A 26 -10.94 3.54 4.74
CA ASN A 26 -10.72 3.12 6.13
C ASN A 26 -9.39 3.61 6.73
N PHE A 27 -8.39 3.95 5.90
CA PHE A 27 -7.04 4.21 6.41
C PHE A 27 -6.42 5.52 5.94
N PHE A 28 -7.00 6.21 4.97
CA PHE A 28 -6.49 7.48 4.44
C PHE A 28 -7.50 8.60 4.65
N THR A 29 -7.01 9.84 4.62
CA THR A 29 -7.87 11.01 4.47
C THR A 29 -8.26 11.17 2.99
N GLU A 30 -9.38 11.87 2.73
CA GLU A 30 -9.88 12.05 1.36
C GLU A 30 -8.86 12.72 0.43
N ASN A 31 -8.08 13.66 0.97
CA ASN A 31 -7.09 14.45 0.24
C ASN A 31 -5.66 13.93 0.40
N ALA A 32 -5.48 12.67 0.82
CA ALA A 32 -4.17 12.13 1.10
C ALA A 32 -3.23 12.26 -0.11
N SER A 33 -1.97 12.55 0.18
CA SER A 33 -0.90 12.62 -0.82
C SER A 33 -0.05 11.35 -0.82
N LEU A 34 0.44 10.96 -1.99
CA LEU A 34 1.30 9.80 -2.18
C LEU A 34 2.48 10.17 -3.07
N GLN A 35 3.68 9.90 -2.59
CA GLN A 35 4.85 9.71 -3.42
C GLN A 35 5.13 8.21 -3.54
N TYR A 36 5.07 7.65 -4.75
CA TYR A 36 5.32 6.23 -5.00
C TYR A 36 6.58 6.03 -5.83
N ALA A 37 7.59 5.40 -5.23
CA ALA A 37 8.96 5.34 -5.75
C ALA A 37 9.48 6.76 -6.05
N ASN A 38 10.13 6.96 -7.19
CA ASN A 38 10.64 8.26 -7.62
C ASN A 38 9.63 9.06 -8.47
N ASN A 39 8.34 8.68 -8.47
CA ASN A 39 7.33 9.39 -9.24
C ASN A 39 6.94 10.73 -8.58
N PRO A 40 6.41 11.69 -9.36
CA PRO A 40 5.81 12.90 -8.82
C PRO A 40 4.72 12.59 -7.78
N VAL A 41 4.57 13.48 -6.81
CA VAL A 41 3.52 13.38 -5.80
C VAL A 41 2.15 13.54 -6.46
N ILE A 42 1.24 12.62 -6.14
CA ILE A 42 -0.18 12.69 -6.51
C ILE A 42 -1.03 12.83 -5.24
N SER A 43 -2.27 13.31 -5.36
CA SER A 43 -3.15 13.53 -4.22
C SER A 43 -4.62 13.23 -4.51
N GLY A 44 -5.39 12.95 -3.46
CA GLY A 44 -6.84 12.79 -3.50
C GLY A 44 -7.29 11.75 -4.53
N GLN A 45 -8.17 12.15 -5.45
CA GLN A 45 -8.74 11.24 -6.46
C GLN A 45 -7.68 10.57 -7.36
N SER A 46 -6.54 11.22 -7.62
CA SER A 46 -5.47 10.60 -8.40
C SER A 46 -4.85 9.39 -7.68
N VAL A 47 -4.73 9.45 -6.35
CA VAL A 47 -4.26 8.31 -5.53
C VAL A 47 -5.23 7.15 -5.66
N ARG A 48 -6.53 7.42 -5.51
CA ARG A 48 -7.59 6.41 -5.66
C ARG A 48 -7.57 5.76 -7.04
N GLN A 49 -7.48 6.56 -8.09
CA GLN A 49 -7.44 6.04 -9.45
C GLN A 49 -6.18 5.19 -9.70
N MET A 50 -5.02 5.61 -9.21
CA MET A 50 -3.79 4.83 -9.32
C MET A 50 -3.95 3.45 -8.70
N PHE A 51 -4.42 3.35 -7.45
CA PHE A 51 -4.60 2.05 -6.79
C PHE A 51 -5.68 1.20 -7.45
N LYS A 52 -6.79 1.79 -7.91
CA LYS A 52 -7.81 1.07 -8.68
C LYS A 52 -7.22 0.43 -9.93
N GLU A 53 -6.40 1.17 -10.69
CA GLU A 53 -5.81 0.66 -11.92
C GLU A 53 -4.75 -0.42 -11.67
N VAL A 54 -3.97 -0.32 -10.58
CA VAL A 54 -2.98 -1.34 -10.23
C VAL A 54 -3.66 -2.59 -9.67
N PHE A 55 -4.57 -2.45 -8.71
CA PHE A 55 -5.19 -3.59 -8.03
C PHE A 55 -6.01 -4.48 -8.97
N LYS A 56 -6.67 -3.90 -9.99
CA LYS A 56 -7.37 -4.68 -11.03
C LYS A 56 -6.48 -5.69 -11.77
N LYS A 57 -5.17 -5.42 -11.82
CA LYS A 57 -4.16 -6.21 -12.55
C LYS A 57 -3.45 -7.24 -11.68
N LEU A 58 -3.79 -7.33 -10.40
CA LEU A 58 -3.15 -8.24 -9.44
C LEU A 58 -4.15 -9.31 -8.99
N ASP A 59 -3.65 -10.51 -8.73
CA ASP A 59 -4.35 -11.54 -7.97
C ASP A 59 -3.90 -11.56 -6.49
N LEU A 60 -2.72 -11.00 -6.20
CA LEU A 60 -2.19 -10.93 -4.84
C LEU A 60 -1.31 -9.69 -4.62
N MET A 61 -1.47 -9.07 -3.46
CA MET A 61 -0.51 -8.15 -2.84
C MET A 61 -0.49 -8.41 -1.33
N THR A 62 0.61 -8.92 -0.78
CA THR A 62 0.75 -9.13 0.67
C THR A 62 2.07 -8.58 1.18
N HIS A 63 2.10 -8.23 2.46
CA HIS A 63 3.26 -7.61 3.10
C HIS A 63 3.74 -8.50 4.25
N GLU A 64 4.97 -9.00 4.16
CA GLU A 64 5.72 -9.52 5.30
C GLU A 64 6.39 -8.32 5.99
N VAL A 65 5.77 -7.84 7.07
CA VAL A 65 6.19 -6.61 7.74
C VAL A 65 7.34 -6.89 8.70
N LEU A 66 8.52 -6.37 8.38
CA LEU A 66 9.76 -6.51 9.17
C LEU A 66 9.72 -5.62 10.41
N TYR A 67 9.30 -4.35 10.25
CA TYR A 67 9.02 -3.45 11.36
C TYR A 67 7.96 -2.41 10.96
N PHE A 68 7.27 -1.88 11.97
CA PHE A 68 6.14 -0.96 11.84
C PHE A 68 6.07 -0.10 13.10
N ASP A 69 6.83 0.99 13.09
CA ASP A 69 7.12 1.77 14.28
C ASP A 69 6.45 3.13 14.24
N PHE A 70 5.80 3.48 15.34
CA PHE A 70 5.21 4.80 15.55
C PHE A 70 6.24 5.72 16.19
N VAL A 71 6.55 6.83 15.53
CA VAL A 71 7.43 7.88 16.03
C VAL A 71 6.68 9.21 15.89
N GLY A 72 6.10 9.69 16.99
CA GLY A 72 5.20 10.83 16.97
C GLY A 72 3.95 10.56 16.12
N ASP A 73 3.71 11.44 15.15
CA ASP A 73 2.64 11.39 14.15
C ASP A 73 3.04 10.65 12.87
N ARG A 74 4.11 9.85 12.93
CA ARG A 74 4.63 9.09 11.78
C ARG A 74 4.69 7.61 12.07
N ILE A 75 4.47 6.83 11.02
CA ILE A 75 4.70 5.40 10.98
C ILE A 75 5.83 5.13 9.99
N TYR A 76 6.86 4.43 10.45
CA TYR A 76 7.95 3.92 9.63
C TYR A 76 7.75 2.42 9.44
N GLN A 77 7.64 1.99 8.19
CA GLN A 77 7.40 0.59 7.84
C GLN A 77 8.49 0.09 6.90
N SER A 78 9.05 -1.07 7.21
CA SER A 78 9.74 -1.90 6.22
C SER A 78 9.00 -3.21 6.04
N ALA A 79 8.87 -3.64 4.78
CA ALA A 79 8.24 -4.90 4.44
C ALA A 79 8.90 -5.54 3.21
N LYS A 80 8.80 -6.87 3.13
CA LYS A 80 8.89 -7.57 1.85
C LYS A 80 7.48 -7.68 1.29
N ILE A 81 7.29 -7.22 0.06
CA ILE A 81 5.99 -7.18 -0.58
C ILE A 81 5.95 -8.28 -1.64
N ARG A 82 4.97 -9.17 -1.53
CA ARG A 82 4.72 -10.24 -2.50
C ARG A 82 3.60 -9.80 -3.42
N TYR A 83 3.83 -9.91 -4.72
CA TYR A 83 2.87 -9.63 -5.77
C TYR A 83 2.62 -10.88 -6.62
N LEU A 84 1.38 -11.03 -7.08
CA LEU A 84 1.03 -11.96 -8.15
C LEU A 84 0.21 -11.16 -9.16
N VAL A 85 0.68 -11.09 -10.41
CA VAL A 85 -0.06 -10.45 -11.50
C VAL A 85 -1.21 -11.36 -11.92
N LYS A 86 -2.30 -10.80 -12.40
CA LYS A 86 -3.50 -11.57 -12.75
C LYS A 86 -3.19 -12.71 -13.73
N GLY A 87 -3.63 -13.92 -13.37
CA GLY A 87 -3.43 -15.14 -14.15
C GLY A 87 -2.01 -15.71 -14.09
N ASP A 88 -1.17 -15.27 -13.14
CA ASP A 88 0.11 -15.90 -12.85
C ASP A 88 -0.03 -17.13 -11.96
N ASN A 89 0.93 -18.05 -12.07
CA ASN A 89 0.94 -19.24 -11.24
C ASN A 89 1.55 -18.91 -9.86
N PRO A 90 0.80 -19.12 -8.76
CA PRO A 90 1.22 -18.72 -7.40
C PRO A 90 2.47 -19.46 -6.88
N ASP A 91 2.87 -20.58 -7.49
CA ASP A 91 4.02 -21.38 -7.05
C ASP A 91 5.34 -20.95 -7.70
N ARG A 92 5.30 -20.22 -8.82
CA ARG A 92 6.49 -19.90 -9.62
C ARG A 92 6.63 -18.43 -10.03
N ASP A 93 5.53 -17.71 -10.14
CA ASP A 93 5.50 -16.38 -10.77
C ASP A 93 5.35 -15.26 -9.73
N VAL A 94 5.48 -15.57 -8.43
CA VAL A 94 5.43 -14.57 -7.35
C VAL A 94 6.63 -13.63 -7.45
N ILE A 95 6.35 -12.33 -7.47
CA ILE A 95 7.36 -11.28 -7.46
C ILE A 95 7.49 -10.78 -6.03
N GLU A 96 8.72 -10.76 -5.50
CA GLU A 96 9.02 -10.18 -4.20
C GLU A 96 9.87 -8.93 -4.36
N ILE A 97 9.43 -7.81 -3.77
CA ILE A 97 10.18 -6.56 -3.73
C ILE A 97 10.33 -6.06 -2.29
N PRO A 98 11.51 -5.57 -1.88
CA PRO A 98 11.63 -4.84 -0.62
C PRO A 98 10.99 -3.46 -0.75
N GLY A 99 10.35 -3.00 0.32
CA GLY A 99 9.76 -1.68 0.39
C GLY A 99 9.96 -1.03 1.75
N PHE A 100 10.08 0.29 1.72
CA PHE A 100 10.03 1.14 2.89
C PHE A 100 8.95 2.19 2.70
N ALA A 101 8.20 2.52 3.74
CA ALA A 101 7.20 3.58 3.68
C ALA A 101 7.21 4.44 4.94
N VAL A 102 6.98 5.73 4.74
CA VAL A 102 6.68 6.69 5.81
C VAL A 102 5.24 7.13 5.64
N PHE A 103 4.41 6.90 6.65
CA PHE A 103 3.03 7.37 6.70
C PHE A 103 2.91 8.44 7.76
N ASN A 104 2.53 9.65 7.38
CA ASN A 104 2.17 10.71 8.31
C ASN A 104 0.67 10.57 8.60
N VAL A 105 0.34 10.47 9.88
CA VAL A 105 -0.98 10.07 10.35
C VAL A 105 -1.55 11.07 11.35
N GLU A 106 -2.87 11.20 11.34
CA GLU A 106 -3.64 12.01 12.28
C GLU A 106 -4.88 11.25 12.73
N HIS A 107 -5.56 11.74 13.77
CA HIS A 107 -6.86 11.20 14.15
C HIS A 107 -7.95 12.07 13.53
N ASP A 108 -8.94 11.46 12.88
CA ASP A 108 -10.13 12.16 12.41
C ASP A 108 -11.07 12.54 13.58
N GLU A 109 -12.18 13.20 13.28
CA GLU A 109 -13.17 13.64 14.28
C GLU A 109 -13.75 12.48 15.12
N ASP A 110 -13.80 11.27 14.55
CA ASP A 110 -14.23 10.03 15.22
C ASP A 110 -13.11 9.37 16.04
N GLY A 111 -11.91 9.94 16.05
CA GLY A 111 -10.73 9.37 16.69
C GLY A 111 -10.14 8.17 15.95
N LYS A 112 -10.41 7.99 14.66
CA LYS A 112 -9.77 6.95 13.83
C LYS A 112 -8.46 7.48 13.27
N LEU A 113 -7.43 6.64 13.31
CA LEU A 113 -6.12 6.99 12.75
C LEU A 113 -6.17 6.95 11.20
N ARG A 114 -5.86 8.07 10.55
CA ARG A 114 -5.87 8.27 9.10
C ARG A 114 -4.50 8.73 8.60
N CYS A 115 -4.07 8.20 7.46
CA CYS A 115 -2.89 8.66 6.74
C CYS A 115 -3.23 9.81 5.80
N TYR A 116 -2.56 10.95 5.95
CA TYR A 116 -2.72 12.12 5.06
C TYR A 116 -1.54 12.30 4.09
N LYS A 117 -0.39 11.69 4.38
CA LYS A 117 0.77 11.69 3.48
C LYS A 117 1.53 10.38 3.57
N ALA A 118 1.69 9.72 2.43
CA ALA A 118 2.48 8.51 2.28
C ALA A 118 3.67 8.73 1.34
N GLU A 119 4.85 8.29 1.77
CA GLU A 119 6.07 8.27 0.96
C GLU A 119 6.56 6.82 0.91
N THR A 120 6.48 6.20 -0.27
CA THR A 120 6.78 4.79 -0.47
C THR A 120 8.02 4.64 -1.35
N PHE A 121 9.05 4.00 -0.81
CA PHE A 121 10.34 3.76 -1.43
C PHE A 121 10.46 2.28 -1.77
N LEU A 122 10.44 1.95 -3.05
CA LEU A 122 10.59 0.61 -3.60
C LEU A 122 10.96 0.70 -5.09
N ASP A 123 11.35 -0.42 -5.68
CA ASP A 123 11.45 -0.58 -7.14
C ASP A 123 10.26 -1.40 -7.65
N PRO A 124 9.28 -0.78 -8.33
CA PRO A 124 8.10 -1.50 -8.82
C PRO A 124 8.31 -2.06 -10.24
N SER A 125 9.48 -1.83 -10.85
CA SER A 125 9.74 -2.20 -12.25
C SER A 125 9.48 -3.68 -12.57
N PRO A 126 9.79 -4.67 -11.69
CA PRO A 126 9.51 -6.06 -12.01
C PRO A 126 8.00 -6.35 -12.12
N VAL A 127 7.19 -5.72 -11.27
CA VAL A 127 5.72 -5.88 -11.29
C VAL A 127 5.13 -5.26 -12.55
N PHE A 128 5.54 -4.04 -12.90
CA PHE A 128 5.03 -3.37 -14.09
C PHE A 128 5.51 -4.02 -15.39
N GLN A 129 6.74 -4.55 -15.43
CA GLN A 129 7.22 -5.36 -16.55
C GLN A 129 6.34 -6.60 -16.72
N ARG A 130 6.03 -7.31 -15.64
CA ARG A 130 5.18 -8.50 -15.70
C ARG A 130 3.76 -8.20 -16.16
N ILE A 131 3.19 -7.09 -15.69
CA ILE A 131 1.90 -6.57 -16.16
C ILE A 131 1.93 -6.33 -17.69
N ALA A 132 2.99 -5.69 -18.19
CA ALA A 132 3.13 -5.42 -19.62
C ALA A 132 3.28 -6.72 -20.45
N GLU A 133 4.04 -7.70 -19.98
CA GLU A 133 4.17 -9.03 -20.61
C GLU A 133 2.83 -9.76 -20.73
N LYS A 134 1.90 -9.49 -19.81
CA LYS A 134 0.53 -10.04 -19.80
C LYS A 134 -0.46 -9.24 -20.65
N GLY A 135 -0.06 -8.06 -21.16
CA GLY A 135 -0.94 -7.16 -21.91
C GLY A 135 -2.07 -6.55 -21.07
N LEU A 136 -1.81 -6.27 -19.78
CA LEU A 136 -2.77 -5.72 -18.82
C LEU A 136 -2.62 -4.21 -18.59
#